data_AF-A0A5K0WWG0-F1
#
_entry.id   AF-A0A5K0WWG0-F1
#
_cell.length_a   1.000
_cell.length_b   1.000
_cell.length_c   1.000
_cell.angle_alpha   90.00
_cell.angle_beta   90.00
_cell.angle_gamma   90.00
#
_symmetry.space_group_name_H-M   'P 1'
#
loop_
_entity.id
_entity.type
_entity.pdbx_description
1 polymer ?
#
loop_
_entity_poly.entity_id
_entity_poly.type
_entity_poly.pdbx_seq_one_letter_code
_entity_poly.pdbx_strand_id
1 'polypeptide(L)' 'CCEWWAKRSKRIATLEFDRVRKSMSIIVRELNGHNRMLVK' A
#
# COMPACT_ATOMS: atom_id res chain seq x y z
N CYS A 1 10.93 -6.77 -7.87
CA CYS A 1 9.74 -5.88 -7.81
C CYS A 1 9.56 -5.21 -6.44
N CYS A 2 9.88 -5.87 -5.30
CA CYS A 2 9.51 -5.39 -3.96
C CYS A 2 10.53 -4.50 -3.23
N GLU A 3 11.84 -4.62 -3.50
CA GLU A 3 12.86 -3.85 -2.76
C GLU A 3 12.84 -2.35 -3.06
N TRP A 4 12.58 -1.98 -4.32
CA TRP A 4 12.48 -0.58 -4.71
C TRP A 4 11.32 0.13 -3.99
N TRP A 5 10.17 -0.53 -3.90
CA TRP A 5 9.02 -0.03 -3.14
C TRP A 5 9.27 -0.03 -1.64
N ALA A 6 9.96 -1.03 -1.09
CA ALA A 6 10.30 -1.10 0.33
C ALA A 6 11.27 0.02 0.75
N LYS A 7 12.23 0.39 -0.11
CA LYS A 7 13.14 1.54 0.13
C LYS A 7 12.47 2.89 -0.04
N ARG A 8 11.52 3.01 -0.98
CA ARG A 8 10.92 4.30 -1.36
C ARG A 8 9.65 4.64 -0.61
N SER A 9 8.89 3.66 -0.13
CA SER A 9 7.56 3.89 0.44
C SER A 9 7.37 3.14 1.75
N LYS A 10 7.12 3.90 2.83
CA LYS A 10 6.84 3.31 4.14
C LYS A 10 5.41 2.79 4.14
N ARG A 11 5.20 1.50 4.39
CA ARG A 11 3.84 0.94 4.57
C ARG A 11 3.25 1.51 5.86
N ILE A 12 2.08 2.12 5.75
CA ILE A 12 1.34 2.69 6.89
C ILE A 12 0.32 1.67 7.40
N ALA A 13 -0.44 1.08 6.49
CA ALA A 13 -1.48 0.11 6.82
C ALA A 13 -1.68 -0.87 5.66
N THR A 14 -1.96 -2.12 6.01
CA THR A 14 -2.42 -3.16 5.08
C THR A 14 -3.90 -3.38 5.35
N LEU A 15 -4.71 -3.32 4.31
CA LEU A 15 -6.09 -3.77 4.35
C LEU A 15 -6.16 -5.12 3.65
N GLU A 16 -6.39 -6.14 4.46
CA GLU A 16 -6.47 -7.52 4.00
C GLU A 16 -7.57 -7.70 2.96
N PHE A 17 -7.45 -8.78 2.18
CA PHE A 17 -8.47 -9.12 1.19
C PHE A 17 -9.79 -9.41 1.89
N ASP A 18 -10.79 -8.60 1.54
CA ASP A 18 -12.16 -8.77 1.99
C ASP A 18 -12.97 -9.46 0.89
N ARG A 19 -13.68 -10.55 1.21
CA ARG A 19 -14.50 -11.31 0.25
C ARG A 19 -15.72 -10.54 -0.27
N VAL A 20 -16.27 -9.62 0.52
CA VAL A 20 -17.35 -8.72 0.14
C VAL A 20 -16.80 -7.66 -0.81
N ARG A 21 -15.65 -7.08 -0.48
CA ARG A 21 -15.02 -6.02 -1.27
C ARG A 21 -14.22 -6.54 -2.48
N LYS A 22 -13.94 -7.85 -2.52
CA LYS A 22 -13.17 -8.58 -3.53
C LYS A 22 -11.85 -7.91 -3.91
N SER A 23 -11.20 -7.25 -2.96
CA SER A 23 -9.99 -6.46 -3.22
C SER A 23 -9.12 -6.36 -1.97
N MET A 24 -7.82 -6.34 -2.18
CA MET A 24 -6.82 -6.05 -1.16
C MET A 24 -6.31 -4.62 -1.35
N SER A 25 -5.92 -3.95 -0.27
CA SER A 25 -5.35 -2.60 -0.39
C SER A 25 -4.20 -2.36 0.56
N ILE A 26 -3.27 -1.50 0.17
CA ILE A 26 -2.15 -1.09 1.04
C ILE A 26 -2.04 0.42 0.97
N ILE A 27 -1.95 1.06 2.13
CA ILE A 27 -1.64 2.48 2.25
C ILE A 27 -0.13 2.61 2.43
N VAL A 28 0.52 3.32 1.52
CA VAL A 28 1.94 3.63 1.57
C VAL A 28 2.14 5.14 1.69
N ARG A 29 3.17 5.55 2.42
CA ARG A 29 3.65 6.93 2.43
C ARG A 29 4.73 7.09 1.39
N GLU A 30 4.52 7.99 0.45
CA GLU A 30 5.54 8.42 -0.49
C GLU A 30 6.56 9.37 0.18
N LEU A 31 7.73 9.52 -0.42
CA LEU A 31 8.83 10.34 0.12
C LEU A 31 8.47 11.83 0.25
N ASN A 32 7.55 12.33 -0.57
CA ASN A 32 6.99 13.69 -0.49
C ASN A 32 6.03 13.87 0.70
N GLY A 33 5.80 12.82 1.50
CA GLY A 33 4.90 12.83 2.65
C GLY A 33 3.44 12.54 2.31
N HIS A 34 3.09 12.33 1.04
CA HIS A 34 1.74 12.02 0.61
C HIS A 34 1.41 10.55 0.85
N ASN A 35 0.15 10.29 1.18
CA ASN A 35 -0.36 8.93 1.31
C ASN A 35 -0.93 8.46 -0.03
N ARG A 36 -0.55 7.26 -0.44
CA ARG A 36 -1.05 6.61 -1.65
C ARG A 36 -1.64 5.26 -1.29
N MET A 37 -2.85 5.00 -1.77
CA MET A 37 -3.50 3.70 -1.65
C MET A 37 -3.27 2.90 -2.92
N LEU A 38 -2.74 1.69 -2.76
CA LEU A 38 -2.57 0.71 -3.83
C LEU A 38 -3.64 -0.36 -3.65
N VAL A 39 -4.30 -0.74 -4.73
CA VAL A 39 -5.37 -1.74 -4.74
C VAL A 39 -4.98 -2.89 -5.68
N LYS A 40 -5.36 -4.11 -5.31
CA LYS A 40 -5.21 -5.31 -6.12
C LYS A 40 -6.49 -6.13 -6.09
#